data_AF-A0A7W0WTH4-F1
#
_entry.id   AF-A0A7W0WTH4-F1
#
_cell.length_a   1.000
_cell.length_b   1.000
_cell.length_c   1.000
_cell.angle_alpha   90.00
_cell.angle_beta   90.00
_cell.angle_gamma   90.00
#
_symmetry.space_group_name_H-M   'P 1'
#
loop_
_entity.id
_entity.type
_entity.pdbx_description
1 polymer ?
#
loop_
_entity_poly.entity_id
_entity_poly.type
_entity_poly.pdbx_seq_one_letter_code
_entity_poly.pdbx_strand_id
1 'polypeptide(L)'
;MVAFLLIGFALLATVWTTRSAVLDASDAVRRGQALAMEQTVRAELADLEGPPMKEDLERILVDHRDEGLRYLAMVEGDRGKSKVVFAAGVPVSSDVTEQPVRGRRLDEMVDGRLRLQVRPFRRLRDGGRAWRVVIELEPLQAEALRGAVTLTLGIGALAAASLLGVAIVLVRREARRNAEEREREHERRLASLGEMSAVLAHEIKNPLASLKGNAQLLAAMLPAGDKARAKAERVVDEAVRLETLTNDLLQFVRTGSIQRASVDPATVVRDAAASVKGDVTVDVSRAPRTWSLDASRIREVVINLIDNAVAA
;
A
#
# COMPACT_ATOMS: atom_id res chain seq x y z
N MET A 1 -11.96 -4.90 -4.48
CA MET A 1 -10.72 -5.16 -5.25
C MET A 1 -10.81 -4.57 -6.66
N VAL A 2 -11.85 -4.90 -7.44
CA VAL A 2 -12.07 -4.37 -8.81
C VAL A 2 -12.10 -2.84 -8.89
N ALA A 3 -12.80 -2.16 -7.96
CA ALA A 3 -12.84 -0.70 -7.93
C ALA A 3 -11.45 -0.04 -7.78
N PHE A 4 -10.56 -0.62 -6.96
CA PHE A 4 -9.20 -0.08 -6.78
C PHE A 4 -8.31 -0.29 -8.01
N LEU A 5 -8.47 -1.42 -8.72
CA LEU A 5 -7.78 -1.67 -9.98
C LEU A 5 -8.24 -0.67 -11.07
N LEU A 6 -9.54 -0.39 -11.15
CA LEU A 6 -10.10 0.61 -12.08
C LEU A 6 -9.58 2.01 -11.77
N ILE A 7 -9.54 2.41 -10.49
CA ILE A 7 -8.97 3.70 -10.08
C ILE A 7 -7.48 3.78 -10.42
N GLY A 8 -6.71 2.72 -10.19
CA GLY A 8 -5.30 2.66 -10.54
C GLY A 8 -5.06 2.80 -12.06
N PHE A 9 -5.87 2.11 -12.88
CA PHE A 9 -5.79 2.23 -14.33
C PHE A 9 -6.16 3.63 -14.82
N ALA A 10 -7.23 4.23 -14.26
CA ALA A 10 -7.65 5.59 -14.60
C ALA A 10 -6.57 6.64 -14.28
N LEU A 11 -5.87 6.50 -13.15
CA LEU A 11 -4.76 7.38 -12.79
C LEU A 11 -3.58 7.25 -13.77
N LEU A 12 -3.19 6.02 -14.11
CA LEU A 12 -2.12 5.78 -15.08
C LEU A 12 -2.48 6.35 -16.47
N ALA A 13 -3.71 6.14 -16.91
CA ALA A 13 -4.21 6.72 -18.16
C ALA A 13 -4.17 8.26 -18.11
N THR A 14 -4.59 8.87 -17.00
CA THR A 14 -4.61 10.33 -16.82
C THR A 14 -3.20 10.93 -16.83
N VAL A 15 -2.26 10.28 -16.13
CA VAL A 15 -0.84 10.67 -16.12
C VAL A 15 -0.25 10.56 -17.53
N TRP A 16 -0.56 9.49 -18.24
CA TRP A 16 -0.11 9.27 -19.62
C TRP A 16 -0.65 10.33 -20.59
N THR A 17 -1.97 10.58 -20.57
CA THR A 17 -2.60 11.57 -21.46
C THR A 17 -2.13 12.99 -21.17
N THR A 18 -1.91 13.32 -19.89
CA THR A 18 -1.40 14.64 -19.50
C THR A 18 0.03 14.81 -20.00
N ARG A 19 0.89 13.79 -19.83
CA ARG A 19 2.26 13.81 -20.33
C ARG A 19 2.31 13.98 -21.85
N SER A 20 1.51 13.23 -22.61
CA SER A 20 1.50 13.33 -24.06
C SER A 20 1.02 14.70 -24.53
N ALA A 21 -0.08 15.22 -23.95
CA ALA A 21 -0.63 16.51 -24.34
C ALA A 21 0.35 17.67 -24.11
N VAL A 22 1.13 17.65 -23.01
CA VAL A 22 2.10 18.72 -22.75
C VAL A 22 3.33 18.61 -23.65
N LEU A 23 3.77 17.41 -24.00
CA LEU A 23 4.85 17.22 -24.98
C LEU A 23 4.43 17.77 -26.36
N ASP A 24 3.23 17.42 -26.80
CA ASP A 24 2.67 17.91 -28.07
C ASP A 24 2.52 19.43 -28.07
N ALA A 25 2.07 20.02 -26.96
CA ALA A 25 1.96 21.46 -26.79
C ALA A 25 3.34 22.16 -26.79
N SER A 26 4.34 21.59 -26.11
CA SER A 26 5.72 22.12 -26.10
C SER A 26 6.32 22.13 -27.50
N ASP A 27 6.12 21.06 -28.28
CA ASP A 27 6.56 20.98 -29.67
C ASP A 27 5.81 21.97 -30.58
N ALA A 28 4.51 22.16 -30.36
CA ALA A 28 3.72 23.15 -31.09
C ALA A 28 4.16 24.58 -30.81
N VAL A 29 4.38 24.94 -29.54
CA VAL A 29 4.90 26.26 -29.12
C VAL A 29 6.29 26.50 -29.71
N ARG A 30 7.19 25.51 -29.63
CA ARG A 30 8.53 25.59 -30.23
C ARG A 30 8.46 25.90 -31.72
N ARG A 31 7.62 25.19 -32.48
CA ARG A 31 7.44 25.44 -33.92
C ARG A 31 6.83 26.81 -34.20
N GLY A 32 5.87 27.25 -33.38
CA GLY A 32 5.27 28.58 -33.49
C GLY A 32 6.30 29.69 -33.30
N GLN A 33 7.12 29.61 -32.25
CA GLN A 33 8.20 30.57 -31.99
C GLN A 33 9.25 30.59 -33.10
N ALA A 34 9.59 29.42 -33.63
CA ALA A 34 10.52 29.28 -34.76
C ALA A 34 10.04 30.02 -36.00
N LEU A 35 8.77 29.80 -36.38
CA LEU A 35 8.16 30.42 -37.55
C LEU A 35 7.97 31.92 -37.36
N ALA A 36 7.59 32.36 -36.17
CA ALA A 36 7.45 33.78 -35.85
C ALA A 36 8.79 34.50 -35.97
N MET A 37 9.84 33.98 -35.33
CA MET A 37 11.19 34.55 -35.40
C MET A 37 11.74 34.54 -36.82
N GLU A 38 11.52 33.46 -37.58
CA GLU A 38 11.87 33.41 -39.01
C GLU A 38 11.17 34.53 -39.79
N GLN A 39 9.87 34.75 -39.57
CA GLN A 39 9.10 35.80 -40.26
C GLN A 39 9.57 37.20 -39.88
N THR A 40 9.83 37.45 -38.60
CA THR A 40 10.32 38.74 -38.10
C THR A 40 11.68 39.08 -38.69
N VAL A 41 12.67 38.20 -38.53
CA VAL A 41 14.02 38.41 -39.10
C VAL A 41 13.96 38.55 -40.61
N ARG A 42 13.09 37.78 -41.28
CA ARG A 42 12.89 37.90 -42.74
C ARG A 42 12.29 39.24 -43.14
N ALA A 43 11.34 39.78 -42.39
CA ALA A 43 10.71 41.06 -42.67
C ALA A 43 11.71 42.20 -42.50
N GLU A 44 12.48 42.21 -41.41
CA GLU A 44 13.48 43.25 -41.15
C GLU A 44 14.61 43.23 -42.18
N LEU A 45 15.11 42.05 -42.56
CA LEU A 45 16.11 41.93 -43.62
C LEU A 45 15.58 42.35 -45.00
N ALA A 46 14.27 42.30 -45.22
CA ALA A 46 13.65 42.71 -46.49
C ALA A 46 13.45 44.23 -46.58
N ASP A 47 13.36 44.91 -45.44
CA ASP A 47 13.17 46.37 -45.33
C ASP A 47 14.48 47.16 -45.52
N LEU A 48 15.63 46.48 -45.42
CA LEU A 48 16.95 47.11 -45.60
C LEU A 48 17.17 47.61 -47.04
N GLU A 49 17.68 48.83 -47.15
CA GLU A 49 18.13 49.44 -48.41
C GLU A 49 19.53 48.93 -48.81
N GLY A 50 19.64 47.65 -49.17
CA GLY A 50 20.89 47.06 -49.66
C GLY A 50 21.19 45.66 -49.11
N PRO A 51 22.39 45.11 -49.40
CA PRO A 51 22.86 43.90 -48.73
C PRO A 51 23.04 44.16 -47.22
N PRO A 52 22.59 43.27 -46.32
CA PRO A 52 22.69 43.50 -44.89
C PRO A 52 24.16 43.56 -44.45
N MET A 53 24.49 44.54 -43.60
CA MET A 53 25.81 44.66 -43.00
C MET A 53 25.84 44.08 -41.59
N LYS A 54 27.03 44.02 -40.98
CA LYS A 54 27.21 43.48 -39.64
C LYS A 54 26.39 44.28 -38.61
N GLU A 55 26.35 45.59 -38.76
CA GLU A 55 25.63 46.52 -37.87
C GLU A 55 24.11 46.27 -37.93
N ASP A 56 23.57 45.93 -39.10
CA ASP A 56 22.16 45.57 -39.24
C ASP A 56 21.84 44.28 -38.48
N LEU A 57 22.70 43.25 -38.59
CA LEU A 57 22.51 42.00 -37.86
C LEU A 57 22.65 42.18 -36.35
N GLU A 58 23.56 43.05 -35.90
CA GLU A 58 23.72 43.40 -34.48
C GLU A 58 22.50 44.15 -33.94
N ARG A 59 21.92 45.07 -34.72
CA ARG A 59 20.67 45.77 -34.36
C ARG A 59 19.51 44.77 -34.20
N ILE A 60 19.26 43.96 -35.22
CA ILE A 60 18.20 42.92 -35.21
C ILE A 60 18.37 41.96 -34.01
N LEU A 61 19.62 41.57 -33.72
CA LEU A 61 19.91 40.71 -32.56
C LEU A 61 19.58 41.39 -31.23
N VAL A 62 19.89 42.68 -31.09
CA VAL A 62 19.60 43.43 -29.86
C VAL A 62 18.09 43.61 -29.69
N ASP A 63 17.40 44.01 -30.76
CA ASP A 63 15.96 44.31 -30.74
C ASP A 63 15.12 43.07 -30.36
N HIS A 64 15.55 41.88 -30.78
CA HIS A 64 14.84 40.62 -30.50
C HIS A 64 15.52 39.72 -29.46
N ARG A 65 16.46 40.26 -28.67
CA ARG A 65 17.12 39.47 -27.61
C ARG A 65 16.12 38.96 -26.58
N ASP A 66 15.14 39.78 -26.19
CA ASP A 66 14.15 39.41 -25.17
C ASP A 66 13.13 38.38 -25.69
N GLU A 67 12.97 38.28 -27.01
CA GLU A 67 12.18 37.24 -27.68
C GLU A 67 12.93 35.91 -27.84
N GLY A 68 14.18 35.85 -27.38
CA GLY A 68 15.00 34.65 -27.37
C GLY A 68 16.00 34.56 -28.51
N LEU A 69 16.14 35.58 -29.37
CA LEU A 69 17.20 35.58 -30.40
C LEU A 69 18.58 35.67 -29.72
N ARG A 70 19.51 34.80 -30.14
CA ARG A 70 20.86 34.69 -29.53
C ARG A 70 21.99 34.75 -30.54
N TYR A 71 21.72 34.32 -31.76
CA TYR A 71 22.70 34.34 -32.84
C TYR A 71 22.00 34.56 -34.17
N LEU A 72 22.62 35.37 -35.01
CA LEU A 72 22.18 35.64 -36.37
C LEU A 72 23.39 35.69 -37.28
N ALA A 73 23.41 34.90 -38.34
CA ALA A 73 24.51 34.88 -39.29
C ALA A 73 24.05 34.81 -40.73
N MET A 74 24.74 35.56 -41.58
CA MET A 74 24.64 35.45 -43.02
C MET A 74 25.71 34.50 -43.53
N VAL A 75 25.28 33.50 -44.27
CA VAL A 75 26.13 32.44 -44.79
C VAL A 75 26.03 32.42 -46.30
N GLU A 76 27.18 32.47 -46.96
CA GLU A 76 27.32 32.39 -48.41
C GLU A 76 27.95 31.05 -48.79
N GLY A 77 27.36 30.33 -49.75
CA GLY A 77 27.97 29.10 -50.28
C GLY A 77 26.98 28.10 -50.87
N ASP A 78 27.50 27.22 -51.74
CA ASP A 78 26.78 26.11 -52.36
C ASP A 78 27.15 24.78 -51.68
N ARG A 79 26.26 23.79 -51.80
CA ARG A 79 26.24 22.47 -51.14
C ARG A 79 27.64 21.95 -50.77
N GLY A 80 28.01 22.12 -49.48
CA GLY A 80 29.18 21.47 -48.87
C GLY A 80 30.30 22.41 -48.39
N LYS A 81 30.34 23.67 -48.81
CA LYS A 81 31.25 24.69 -48.25
C LYS A 81 30.51 26.00 -48.06
N SER A 82 30.13 26.28 -46.81
CA SER A 82 29.40 27.50 -46.47
C SER A 82 30.35 28.40 -45.66
N LYS A 83 30.43 29.70 -45.98
CA LYS A 83 31.25 30.66 -45.25
C LYS A 83 30.35 31.69 -44.60
N VAL A 84 30.55 31.95 -43.30
CA VAL A 84 29.90 33.07 -42.61
C VAL A 84 30.48 34.37 -43.16
N VAL A 85 29.63 35.22 -43.72
CA VAL A 85 29.98 36.54 -44.25
C VAL A 85 29.95 37.56 -43.12
N PHE A 86 28.82 37.62 -42.41
CA PHE A 86 28.61 38.46 -41.23
C PHE A 86 27.86 37.65 -40.18
N ALA A 87 28.12 37.93 -38.91
CA ALA A 87 27.40 37.33 -37.80
C ALA A 87 27.29 38.32 -36.63
N ALA A 88 26.20 38.18 -35.89
CA ALA A 88 25.94 38.84 -34.63
C ALA A 88 25.65 37.78 -33.56
N GLY A 89 26.25 37.97 -32.37
CA GLY A 89 26.10 37.06 -31.24
C GLY A 89 27.10 35.90 -31.21
N VAL A 90 26.89 34.98 -30.26
CA VAL A 90 27.77 33.81 -30.04
C VAL A 90 27.02 32.55 -30.45
N PRO A 91 27.51 31.79 -31.45
CA PRO A 91 26.88 30.55 -31.86
C PRO A 91 27.12 29.47 -30.80
N VAL A 92 26.19 28.52 -30.72
CA VAL A 92 26.30 27.36 -29.81
C VAL A 92 27.46 26.42 -30.19
N SER A 93 27.77 26.30 -31.47
CA SER A 93 28.88 25.45 -31.96
C SER A 93 29.70 26.23 -32.98
N SER A 94 31.02 26.05 -32.97
CA SER A 94 31.97 26.60 -33.94
C SER A 94 31.71 26.13 -35.38
N ASP A 95 30.97 25.03 -35.56
CA ASP A 95 30.81 24.34 -36.84
C ASP A 95 29.63 24.89 -37.67
N VAL A 96 29.29 26.18 -37.50
CA VAL A 96 28.23 26.87 -38.27
C VAL A 96 28.47 26.77 -39.80
N THR A 97 29.71 26.53 -40.21
CA THR A 97 30.18 26.54 -41.61
C THR A 97 30.33 25.16 -42.26
N GLU A 98 30.44 24.07 -41.49
CA GLU A 98 30.93 22.78 -42.05
C GLU A 98 29.86 21.73 -42.34
N GLN A 99 28.64 21.82 -41.79
CA GLN A 99 27.62 20.81 -42.04
C GLN A 99 26.55 21.27 -43.05
N PRO A 100 26.46 20.62 -44.24
CA PRO A 100 25.33 20.82 -45.11
C PRO A 100 24.10 20.19 -44.45
N VAL A 101 23.20 21.02 -43.90
CA VAL A 101 21.88 20.57 -43.44
C VAL A 101 21.15 19.99 -44.66
N ARG A 102 21.16 18.66 -44.77
CA ARG A 102 20.47 17.92 -45.82
C ARG A 102 18.98 17.92 -45.49
N GLY A 103 18.21 18.70 -46.25
CA GLY A 103 16.76 18.72 -46.18
C GLY A 103 16.19 19.89 -45.40
N ARG A 104 14.88 20.06 -45.55
CA ARG A 104 14.04 21.12 -45.00
C ARG A 104 13.86 20.94 -43.47
N ARG A 105 14.95 20.76 -42.70
CA ARG A 105 14.88 20.66 -41.24
C ARG A 105 14.81 22.09 -40.69
N LEU A 106 13.63 22.45 -40.21
CA LEU A 106 13.23 23.78 -39.75
C LEU A 106 13.44 23.93 -38.24
N ASP A 107 14.22 23.05 -37.59
CA ASP A 107 14.08 22.84 -36.15
C ASP A 107 15.13 21.88 -35.55
N GLU A 108 16.43 22.16 -35.74
CA GLU A 108 17.46 21.37 -35.03
C GLU A 108 17.75 21.98 -33.65
N MET A 109 17.61 21.18 -32.59
CA MET A 109 18.06 21.56 -31.25
C MET A 109 19.56 21.29 -31.11
N VAL A 110 20.33 22.33 -30.81
CA VAL A 110 21.76 22.25 -30.52
C VAL A 110 21.99 22.91 -29.17
N ASP A 111 22.39 22.12 -28.17
CA ASP A 111 22.68 22.55 -26.79
C ASP A 111 21.64 23.52 -26.20
N GLY A 112 20.35 23.15 -26.27
CA GLY A 112 19.25 23.94 -25.73
C GLY A 112 18.73 25.06 -26.64
N ARG A 113 19.44 25.44 -27.72
CA ARG A 113 18.97 26.43 -28.70
C ARG A 113 18.39 25.76 -29.94
N LEU A 114 17.37 26.39 -30.50
CA LEU A 114 16.78 26.03 -31.78
C LEU A 114 17.54 26.75 -32.89
N ARG A 115 18.12 25.98 -33.82
CA ARG A 115 18.80 26.50 -35.00
C ARG A 115 17.89 26.42 -36.22
N LEU A 116 17.69 27.57 -36.87
CA LEU A 116 16.88 27.73 -38.07
C LEU A 116 17.76 28.16 -39.23
N GLN A 117 17.44 27.67 -40.43
CA GLN A 117 18.07 28.12 -41.66
C GLN A 117 17.03 28.70 -42.62
N VAL A 118 17.08 30.00 -42.82
CA VAL A 118 16.14 30.77 -43.64
C VAL A 118 16.76 31.07 -45.00
N ARG A 119 15.96 30.99 -46.07
CA ARG A 119 16.35 31.41 -47.41
C ARG A 119 15.84 32.83 -47.68
N PRO A 120 16.67 33.75 -48.19
CA PRO A 120 16.27 35.13 -48.47
C PRO A 120 15.30 35.22 -49.66
N PHE A 121 14.48 36.27 -49.66
CA PHE A 121 13.42 36.53 -50.65
C PHE A 121 13.97 36.98 -52.01
N ARG A 122 15.06 37.74 -52.03
CA ARG A 122 15.72 38.19 -53.27
C ARG A 122 16.85 37.23 -53.66
N ARG A 123 16.87 36.80 -54.93
CA ARG A 123 18.17 36.58 -55.58
C ARG A 123 18.82 37.96 -55.60
N LEU A 124 19.80 38.21 -54.74
CA LEU A 124 20.67 39.37 -54.94
C LEU A 124 21.27 39.17 -56.34
N ARG A 125 20.76 39.95 -57.29
CA ARG A 125 21.10 39.84 -58.70
C ARG A 125 22.36 40.65 -58.91
N ASP A 126 23.45 40.10 -58.38
CA ASP A 126 24.79 40.33 -58.90
C ASP A 126 25.52 38.99 -58.84
N GLY A 127 26.14 38.58 -59.94
CA GLY A 127 26.44 37.19 -60.25
C GLY A 127 27.05 36.35 -59.11
N GLY A 128 26.26 35.45 -58.53
CA GLY A 128 26.75 34.07 -58.36
C GLY A 128 26.41 33.27 -57.10
N ARG A 129 25.87 33.79 -55.99
CA ARG A 129 25.64 32.92 -54.80
C ARG A 129 24.33 33.19 -54.05
N ALA A 130 23.68 32.10 -53.62
CA ALA A 130 22.51 32.14 -52.76
C ALA A 130 22.95 32.33 -51.30
N TRP A 131 22.51 33.42 -50.68
CA TRP A 131 22.75 33.70 -49.27
C TRP A 131 21.76 32.86 -48.44
N ARG A 132 22.15 32.45 -47.24
CA ARG A 132 21.29 31.79 -46.25
C ARG A 132 21.47 32.50 -44.92
N VAL A 133 20.39 32.62 -44.15
CA VAL A 133 20.44 33.19 -42.81
C VAL A 133 20.34 32.05 -41.82
N VAL A 134 21.28 31.98 -40.88
CA VAL A 134 21.25 31.06 -39.75
C VAL A 134 20.83 31.84 -38.53
N ILE A 135 19.79 31.36 -37.86
CA ILE A 135 19.23 31.97 -36.65
C ILE A 135 19.35 30.93 -35.54
N GLU A 136 19.85 31.32 -34.37
CA GLU A 136 19.71 30.53 -33.15
C GLU A 136 18.86 31.29 -32.14
N LEU A 137 17.84 30.61 -31.65
CA LEU A 137 16.94 31.14 -30.63
C LEU A 137 16.82 30.19 -29.44
N GLU A 138 16.63 30.77 -28.27
CA GLU A 138 16.37 30.07 -27.02
C GLU A 138 14.85 30.03 -26.79
N PRO A 139 14.20 28.85 -26.83
CA PRO A 139 12.74 28.76 -26.74
C PRO A 139 12.26 28.87 -25.28
N LEU A 140 12.32 30.08 -24.73
CA LEU A 140 12.01 30.38 -23.32
C LEU A 140 10.63 29.87 -22.87
N GLN A 141 9.64 29.89 -23.77
CA GLN A 141 8.27 29.43 -23.48
C GLN A 141 8.16 27.90 -23.49
N ALA A 142 8.94 27.21 -24.34
CA ALA A 142 8.94 25.76 -24.40
C ALA A 142 9.57 25.13 -23.15
N GLU A 143 10.59 25.77 -22.56
CA GLU A 143 11.22 25.33 -21.33
C GLU A 143 10.33 25.54 -20.10
N ALA A 144 9.61 26.67 -20.02
CA ALA A 144 8.62 26.91 -18.97
C ALA A 144 7.52 25.83 -18.94
N LEU A 145 7.08 25.36 -20.10
CA LEU A 145 6.10 24.28 -20.23
C LEU A 145 6.65 22.92 -19.76
N ARG A 146 7.95 22.65 -19.94
CA ARG A 146 8.58 21.41 -19.44
C ARG A 146 8.61 21.36 -17.91
N GLY A 147 8.83 22.51 -17.25
CA GLY A 147 8.72 22.60 -15.78
C GLY A 147 7.33 22.19 -15.28
N ALA A 148 6.27 22.65 -15.95
CA ALA A 148 4.89 22.28 -15.63
C ALA A 148 4.61 20.77 -15.76
N VAL A 149 5.29 20.06 -16.68
CA VAL A 149 5.18 18.58 -16.79
C VAL A 149 5.69 17.91 -15.51
N THR A 150 6.85 18.30 -15.02
CA THR A 150 7.44 17.64 -13.84
C THR A 150 6.58 17.82 -12.60
N LEU A 151 6.02 19.02 -12.39
CA LEU A 151 5.12 19.30 -11.29
C LEU A 151 3.83 18.50 -11.37
N THR A 152 3.19 18.46 -12.55
CA THR A 152 1.93 17.69 -12.74
C THR A 152 2.13 16.19 -12.57
N LEU A 153 3.25 15.63 -13.05
CA LEU A 153 3.62 14.25 -12.79
C LEU A 153 3.85 13.96 -11.31
N GLY A 154 4.53 14.87 -10.60
CA GLY A 154 4.76 14.76 -9.16
C GLY A 154 3.46 14.75 -8.36
N ILE A 155 2.53 15.68 -8.67
CA ILE A 155 1.21 15.75 -8.04
C ILE A 155 0.40 14.46 -8.34
N GLY A 156 0.41 13.99 -9.59
CA GLY A 156 -0.27 12.76 -9.98
C GLY A 156 0.26 11.52 -9.24
N ALA A 157 1.58 11.41 -9.12
CA ALA A 157 2.23 10.32 -8.39
C ALA A 157 1.88 10.34 -6.89
N LEU A 158 1.91 11.53 -6.27
CA LEU A 158 1.51 11.70 -4.87
C LEU A 158 0.04 11.33 -4.65
N ALA A 159 -0.88 11.81 -5.49
CA ALA A 159 -2.30 11.50 -5.40
C ALA A 159 -2.55 9.99 -5.54
N ALA A 160 -1.87 9.32 -6.49
CA ALA A 160 -1.97 7.88 -6.67
C ALA A 160 -1.45 7.10 -5.45
N ALA A 161 -0.30 7.50 -4.89
CA ALA A 161 0.26 6.90 -3.69
C ALA A 161 -0.66 7.07 -2.47
N SER A 162 -1.26 8.25 -2.30
CA SER A 162 -2.23 8.51 -1.24
C SER A 162 -3.48 7.64 -1.37
N LEU A 163 -4.05 7.52 -2.57
CA LEU A 163 -5.21 6.66 -2.83
C LEU A 163 -4.91 5.18 -2.56
N LEU A 164 -3.74 4.71 -2.98
CA LEU A 164 -3.30 3.34 -2.70
C LEU A 164 -3.10 3.10 -1.20
N GLY A 165 -2.52 4.06 -0.48
CA GLY A 165 -2.37 4.01 0.97
C GLY A 165 -3.72 3.90 1.69
N VAL A 166 -4.68 4.74 1.31
CA VAL A 166 -6.06 4.68 1.83
C VAL A 166 -6.72 3.34 1.53
N ALA A 167 -6.58 2.83 0.30
CA ALA A 167 -7.11 1.52 -0.09
C ALA A 167 -6.58 0.39 0.80
N ILE A 168 -5.27 0.36 1.04
CA ILE A 168 -4.61 -0.65 1.87
C ILE A 168 -5.14 -0.57 3.31
N VAL A 169 -5.27 0.64 3.86
CA VAL A 169 -5.80 0.84 5.22
C VAL A 169 -7.23 0.35 5.35
N LEU A 170 -8.09 0.64 4.36
CA LEU A 170 -9.49 0.20 4.36
C LEU A 170 -9.59 -1.33 4.28
N VAL A 171 -8.85 -1.97 3.36
CA VAL A 171 -8.84 -3.43 3.23
C VAL A 171 -8.34 -4.11 4.50
N ARG A 172 -7.29 -3.56 5.14
CA ARG A 172 -6.77 -4.09 6.41
C ARG A 172 -7.76 -3.92 7.56
N ARG A 173 -8.48 -2.79 7.62
CA ARG A 173 -9.52 -2.57 8.64
C ARG A 173 -10.66 -3.57 8.48
N GLU A 174 -11.12 -3.79 7.26
CA GLU A 174 -12.18 -4.74 6.97
C GLU A 174 -11.77 -6.18 7.34
N ALA A 175 -10.56 -6.58 6.97
CA ALA A 175 -10.03 -7.89 7.32
C ALA A 175 -9.94 -8.11 8.84
N ARG A 176 -9.52 -7.08 9.59
CA ARG A 176 -9.49 -7.14 11.07
C ARG A 176 -10.89 -7.27 11.67
N ARG A 177 -11.84 -6.47 11.21
CA ARG A 177 -13.24 -6.55 11.66
C ARG A 177 -13.83 -7.92 11.44
N ASN A 178 -13.67 -8.48 10.24
CA ASN A 178 -14.16 -9.82 9.93
C ASN A 178 -13.50 -10.91 10.78
N ALA A 179 -12.22 -10.76 11.13
CA ALA A 179 -11.54 -11.70 12.02
C ALA A 179 -12.09 -11.60 13.45
N GLU A 180 -12.22 -10.39 13.98
CA GLU A 180 -12.81 -10.15 15.31
C GLU A 180 -14.27 -10.62 15.40
N GLU A 181 -15.06 -10.43 14.35
CA GLU A 181 -16.45 -10.92 14.30
C GLU A 181 -16.52 -12.44 14.34
N ARG A 182 -15.66 -13.14 13.58
CA ARG A 182 -15.58 -14.60 13.60
C ARG A 182 -15.14 -15.13 14.96
N GLU A 183 -14.18 -14.47 15.59
CA GLU A 183 -13.73 -14.81 16.95
C GLU A 183 -14.87 -14.63 17.96
N ARG A 184 -15.56 -13.48 17.93
CA ARG A 184 -16.74 -13.24 18.78
C ARG A 184 -17.88 -14.21 18.51
N GLU A 185 -18.14 -14.58 17.27
CA GLU A 185 -19.13 -15.62 16.94
C GLU A 185 -18.74 -16.98 17.49
N HIS A 186 -17.46 -17.34 17.41
CA HIS A 186 -16.94 -18.57 17.97
C HIS A 186 -17.07 -18.60 19.51
N GLU A 187 -16.67 -17.51 20.18
CA GLU A 187 -16.84 -17.34 21.62
C GLU A 187 -18.31 -17.40 22.04
N ARG A 188 -19.22 -16.73 21.31
CA ARG A 188 -20.66 -16.79 21.56
C ARG A 188 -21.21 -18.21 21.43
N ARG A 189 -20.77 -18.96 20.42
CA ARG A 189 -21.17 -20.37 20.24
C ARG A 189 -20.67 -21.24 21.38
N LEU A 190 -19.41 -21.08 21.81
CA LEU A 190 -18.86 -21.80 22.96
C LEU A 190 -19.60 -21.46 24.26
N ALA A 191 -19.91 -20.18 24.48
CA ALA A 191 -20.67 -19.73 25.64
C ALA A 191 -22.08 -20.33 25.66
N SER A 192 -22.79 -20.28 24.54
CA SER A 192 -24.13 -20.87 24.39
C SER A 192 -24.10 -22.40 24.59
N LEU A 193 -23.09 -23.07 24.01
CA LEU A 193 -22.89 -24.50 24.21
C LEU A 193 -22.63 -24.80 25.69
N GLY A 194 -21.88 -23.95 26.40
CA GLY A 194 -21.59 -24.10 27.83
C GLY A 194 -22.83 -23.96 28.71
N GLU A 195 -23.67 -22.97 28.42
CA GLU A 195 -24.95 -22.78 29.10
C GLU A 195 -25.89 -23.97 28.88
N MET A 196 -26.06 -24.40 27.63
CA MET A 196 -26.89 -25.57 27.31
C MET A 196 -26.35 -26.86 27.91
N SER A 197 -25.01 -27.05 27.88
CA SER A 197 -24.37 -28.23 28.47
C SER A 197 -24.56 -28.26 29.99
N ALA A 198 -24.53 -27.12 30.67
CA ALA A 198 -24.80 -27.02 32.11
C ALA A 198 -26.20 -27.52 32.46
N VAL A 199 -27.22 -27.11 31.68
CA VAL A 199 -28.60 -27.57 31.86
C VAL A 199 -28.71 -29.06 31.57
N LEU A 200 -28.21 -29.51 30.41
CA LEU A 200 -28.27 -30.92 30.00
C LEU A 200 -27.56 -31.86 30.98
N ALA A 201 -26.41 -31.46 31.50
CA ALA A 201 -25.68 -32.27 32.45
C ALA A 201 -26.41 -32.41 33.79
N HIS A 202 -27.11 -31.36 34.23
CA HIS A 202 -27.97 -31.49 35.40
C HIS A 202 -29.11 -32.48 35.14
N GLU A 203 -29.71 -32.43 33.95
CA GLU A 203 -30.76 -33.37 33.52
C GLU A 203 -30.25 -34.81 33.32
N ILE A 204 -28.98 -35.02 32.99
CA ILE A 204 -28.34 -36.35 32.87
C ILE A 204 -27.90 -36.90 34.24
N LYS A 205 -27.39 -36.06 35.14
CA LYS A 205 -27.00 -36.48 36.49
C LYS A 205 -28.17 -37.06 37.27
N ASN A 206 -29.37 -36.51 37.09
CA ASN A 206 -30.57 -36.96 37.80
C ASN A 206 -30.94 -38.43 37.51
N PRO A 207 -31.09 -38.89 36.25
CA PRO A 207 -31.35 -40.28 35.94
C PRO A 207 -30.15 -41.19 36.25
N LEU A 208 -28.90 -40.72 36.10
CA LEU A 208 -27.72 -41.50 36.50
C LEU A 208 -27.69 -41.76 38.00
N ALA A 209 -27.99 -40.75 38.82
CA ALA A 209 -28.08 -40.89 40.27
C ALA A 209 -29.18 -41.87 40.68
N SER A 210 -30.35 -41.79 40.03
CA SER A 210 -31.45 -42.74 40.24
C SER A 210 -31.08 -44.18 39.84
N LEU A 211 -30.43 -44.35 38.69
CA LEU A 211 -29.97 -45.66 38.20
C LEU A 211 -28.89 -46.26 39.13
N LYS A 212 -27.92 -45.44 39.55
CA LYS A 212 -26.90 -45.81 40.53
C LYS A 212 -27.55 -46.25 41.85
N GLY A 213 -28.48 -45.47 42.39
CA GLY A 213 -29.16 -45.78 43.65
C GLY A 213 -29.96 -47.09 43.59
N ASN A 214 -30.71 -47.31 42.51
CA ASN A 214 -31.45 -48.56 42.30
C ASN A 214 -30.52 -49.78 42.15
N ALA A 215 -29.42 -49.62 41.42
CA ALA A 215 -28.42 -50.69 41.25
C ALA A 215 -27.68 -51.00 42.56
N GLN A 216 -27.36 -50.00 43.36
CA GLN A 216 -26.78 -50.17 44.70
C GLN A 216 -27.73 -50.91 45.64
N LEU A 217 -29.02 -50.53 45.64
CA LEU A 217 -30.04 -51.22 46.44
C LEU A 217 -30.17 -52.69 46.02
N LEU A 218 -30.21 -52.96 44.71
CA LEU A 218 -30.28 -54.31 44.17
C LEU A 218 -29.04 -55.14 44.56
N ALA A 219 -27.83 -54.58 44.45
CA ALA A 219 -26.60 -55.24 44.86
C ALA A 219 -26.59 -55.57 46.37
N ALA A 220 -27.13 -54.67 47.20
CA ALA A 220 -27.22 -54.85 48.65
C ALA A 220 -28.23 -55.93 49.08
N MET A 221 -29.30 -56.13 48.30
CA MET A 221 -30.32 -57.16 48.56
C MET A 221 -29.90 -58.57 48.10
N LEU A 222 -28.85 -58.69 47.28
CA LEU A 222 -28.42 -59.96 46.69
C LEU A 222 -27.29 -60.63 47.52
N PRO A 223 -27.31 -61.98 47.66
CA PRO A 223 -26.28 -62.72 48.39
C PRO A 223 -24.89 -62.54 47.78
N ALA A 224 -23.86 -62.63 48.62
CA ALA A 224 -22.48 -62.70 48.15
C ALA A 224 -22.28 -63.95 47.27
N GLY A 225 -21.65 -63.78 46.09
CA GLY A 225 -21.44 -64.85 45.12
C GLY A 225 -22.56 -65.02 44.07
N ASP A 226 -23.67 -64.28 44.19
CA ASP A 226 -24.73 -64.27 43.17
C ASP A 226 -24.24 -63.56 41.89
N LYS A 227 -24.43 -64.20 40.73
CA LYS A 227 -24.12 -63.60 39.41
C LYS A 227 -24.94 -62.32 39.15
N ALA A 228 -26.13 -62.20 39.71
CA ALA A 228 -26.96 -61.00 39.59
C ALA A 228 -26.35 -59.83 40.38
N ARG A 229 -25.69 -60.08 41.51
CA ARG A 229 -25.00 -59.06 42.30
C ARG A 229 -23.85 -58.44 41.51
N ALA A 230 -23.01 -59.28 40.91
CA ALA A 230 -21.92 -58.83 40.05
C ALA A 230 -22.40 -58.09 38.78
N LYS A 231 -23.67 -58.26 38.37
CA LYS A 231 -24.29 -57.44 37.31
C LYS A 231 -24.72 -56.08 37.86
N ALA A 232 -25.36 -56.04 39.02
CA ALA A 232 -25.77 -54.81 39.68
C ALA A 232 -24.56 -53.91 40.01
N GLU A 233 -23.48 -54.48 40.55
CA GLU A 233 -22.22 -53.77 40.83
C GLU A 233 -21.62 -53.17 39.54
N ARG A 234 -21.61 -53.89 38.42
CA ARG A 234 -21.18 -53.34 37.12
C ARG A 234 -22.03 -52.17 36.62
N VAL A 235 -23.34 -52.18 36.89
CA VAL A 235 -24.23 -51.06 36.54
C VAL A 235 -23.90 -49.82 37.39
N VAL A 236 -23.53 -50.01 38.66
CA VAL A 236 -23.03 -48.93 39.52
C VAL A 236 -21.74 -48.35 38.95
N ASP A 237 -20.78 -49.19 38.58
CA ASP A 237 -19.50 -48.75 38.03
C ASP A 237 -19.68 -47.95 36.74
N GLU A 238 -20.57 -48.40 35.83
CA GLU A 238 -20.84 -47.67 34.58
C GLU A 238 -21.57 -46.34 34.85
N ALA A 239 -22.48 -46.30 35.84
CA ALA A 239 -23.14 -45.06 36.24
C ALA A 239 -22.13 -44.02 36.78
N VAL A 240 -21.17 -44.46 37.59
CA VAL A 240 -20.08 -43.62 38.10
C VAL A 240 -19.20 -43.13 36.95
N ARG A 241 -18.86 -44.02 36.02
CA ARG A 241 -18.07 -43.67 34.83
C ARG A 241 -18.76 -42.62 33.96
N LEU A 242 -20.08 -42.76 33.74
CA LEU A 242 -20.88 -41.78 33.01
C LEU A 242 -21.00 -40.45 33.76
N GLU A 243 -21.09 -40.46 35.09
CA GLU A 243 -21.04 -39.24 35.91
C GLU A 243 -19.72 -38.48 35.69
N THR A 244 -18.58 -39.18 35.69
CA THR A 244 -17.26 -38.61 35.41
C THR A 244 -17.17 -38.02 34.00
N LEU A 245 -17.53 -38.80 32.97
CA LEU A 245 -17.56 -38.32 31.57
C LEU A 245 -18.44 -37.08 31.38
N THR A 246 -19.59 -37.03 32.07
CA THR A 246 -20.49 -35.87 32.01
C THR A 246 -19.86 -34.63 32.66
N ASN A 247 -19.13 -34.80 33.76
CA ASN A 247 -18.40 -33.72 34.42
C ASN A 247 -17.24 -33.21 33.57
N ASP A 248 -16.47 -34.11 32.93
CA ASP A 248 -15.34 -33.74 32.07
C ASP A 248 -15.82 -32.93 30.85
N LEU A 249 -16.92 -33.36 30.23
CA LEU A 249 -17.54 -32.63 29.12
C LEU A 249 -18.01 -31.25 29.58
N LEU A 250 -18.66 -31.16 30.74
CA LEU A 250 -19.05 -29.87 31.31
C LEU A 250 -17.85 -28.95 31.54
N GLN A 251 -16.77 -29.48 32.10
CA GLN A 251 -15.58 -28.69 32.41
C GLN A 251 -14.93 -28.15 31.14
N PHE A 252 -14.93 -28.94 30.07
CA PHE A 252 -14.46 -28.53 28.74
C PHE A 252 -15.30 -27.42 28.13
N VAL A 253 -16.63 -27.54 28.17
CA VAL A 253 -17.53 -26.59 27.50
C VAL A 253 -17.75 -25.33 28.35
N ARG A 254 -17.60 -25.42 29.69
CA ARG A 254 -17.75 -24.30 30.62
C ARG A 254 -16.53 -23.38 30.55
N THR A 255 -16.31 -22.77 29.39
CA THR A 255 -15.46 -21.60 29.18
C THR A 255 -16.28 -20.31 29.45
N GLY A 256 -17.00 -20.26 30.58
CA GLY A 256 -17.64 -19.02 31.04
C GLY A 256 -16.61 -17.93 31.41
N SER A 257 -17.06 -16.67 31.48
CA SER A 257 -16.21 -15.53 31.83
C SER A 257 -15.39 -15.81 33.09
N ILE A 258 -14.07 -15.63 33.00
CA ILE A 258 -13.17 -15.80 34.14
C ILE A 258 -13.47 -14.66 35.11
N GLN A 259 -14.06 -14.97 36.26
CA GLN A 259 -14.33 -13.97 37.28
C GLN A 259 -13.08 -13.79 38.13
N ARG A 260 -12.15 -12.96 37.64
CA ARG A 260 -10.94 -12.65 38.39
C ARG A 260 -11.28 -11.69 39.52
N ALA A 261 -11.06 -12.15 40.75
CA ALA A 261 -11.10 -11.32 41.93
C ALA A 261 -9.73 -11.35 42.61
N SER A 262 -9.37 -10.28 43.31
CA SER A 262 -8.17 -10.28 44.17
C SER A 262 -8.45 -11.15 45.39
N VAL A 263 -7.90 -12.37 45.40
CA VAL A 263 -8.10 -13.36 46.47
C VAL A 263 -6.77 -13.84 47.03
N ASP A 264 -6.78 -14.42 48.24
CA ASP A 264 -5.62 -15.10 48.80
C ASP A 264 -5.49 -16.53 48.21
N PRO A 265 -4.51 -16.78 47.32
CA PRO A 265 -4.33 -18.11 46.72
C PRO A 265 -3.99 -19.20 47.74
N ALA A 266 -3.36 -18.86 48.88
CA ALA A 266 -3.04 -19.83 49.92
C ALA A 266 -4.30 -20.43 50.54
N THR A 267 -5.38 -19.65 50.62
CA THR A 267 -6.68 -20.12 51.13
C THR A 267 -7.33 -21.06 50.11
N VAL A 268 -7.30 -20.72 48.81
CA VAL A 268 -7.86 -21.56 47.74
C VAL A 268 -7.20 -22.95 47.69
N VAL A 269 -5.87 -23.02 47.81
CA VAL A 269 -5.13 -24.29 47.80
C VAL A 269 -5.44 -25.14 49.04
N ARG A 270 -5.54 -24.51 50.23
CA ARG A 270 -5.91 -25.22 51.47
C ARG A 270 -7.32 -25.78 51.41
N ASP A 271 -8.28 -25.00 50.90
CA ASP A 271 -9.67 -25.44 50.74
C ASP A 271 -9.82 -26.59 49.72
N ALA A 272 -9.00 -26.58 48.67
CA ALA A 272 -8.93 -27.66 47.69
C ALA A 272 -8.39 -28.94 48.33
N ALA A 273 -7.26 -28.86 49.05
CA ALA A 273 -6.65 -30.01 49.73
C ALA A 273 -7.58 -30.65 50.76
N ALA A 274 -8.33 -29.84 51.53
CA ALA A 274 -9.30 -30.33 52.50
C ALA A 274 -10.51 -31.06 51.87
N SER A 275 -10.71 -30.94 50.55
CA SER A 275 -11.82 -31.57 49.83
C SER A 275 -11.48 -32.92 49.23
N VAL A 276 -10.21 -33.28 49.19
CA VAL A 276 -9.72 -34.56 48.65
C VAL A 276 -9.66 -35.59 49.77
N LYS A 277 -9.99 -36.85 49.47
CA LYS A 277 -9.85 -37.95 50.42
C LYS A 277 -8.39 -38.39 50.51
N GLY A 278 -7.72 -38.05 51.61
CA GLY A 278 -6.34 -38.46 51.88
C GLY A 278 -5.66 -37.51 52.86
N ASP A 279 -4.51 -37.92 53.40
CA ASP A 279 -3.71 -37.07 54.29
C ASP A 279 -2.77 -36.20 53.44
N VAL A 280 -3.32 -35.12 52.87
CA VAL A 280 -2.61 -34.24 51.93
C VAL A 280 -2.06 -33.03 52.66
N THR A 281 -0.74 -32.90 52.72
CA THR A 281 -0.06 -31.70 53.24
C THR A 281 0.33 -30.78 52.09
N VAL A 282 -0.10 -29.52 52.12
CA VAL A 282 0.22 -28.49 51.12
C VAL A 282 1.11 -27.40 51.71
N ASP A 283 2.26 -27.13 51.07
CA ASP A 283 3.14 -26.00 51.40
C ASP A 283 2.74 -24.76 50.60
N VAL A 284 2.21 -23.75 51.31
CA VAL A 284 1.81 -22.45 50.75
C VAL A 284 2.72 -21.31 51.21
N SER A 285 3.90 -21.61 51.76
CA SER A 285 4.82 -20.62 52.35
C SER A 285 5.29 -19.53 51.39
N ARG A 286 5.29 -19.81 50.08
CA ARG A 286 5.69 -18.87 49.01
C ARG A 286 4.51 -18.27 48.25
N ALA A 287 3.28 -18.51 48.68
CA ALA A 287 2.10 -17.94 48.02
C ALA A 287 2.04 -16.40 48.23
N PRO A 288 1.73 -15.61 47.19
CA PRO A 288 1.53 -14.17 47.35
C PRO A 288 0.29 -13.90 48.20
N ARG A 289 0.26 -12.77 48.93
CA ARG A 289 -0.87 -12.41 49.80
C ARG A 289 -2.19 -12.25 49.04
N THR A 290 -2.12 -11.77 47.81
CA THR A 290 -3.27 -11.60 46.93
C THR A 290 -2.90 -11.88 45.49
N TRP A 291 -3.83 -12.45 44.73
CA TRP A 291 -3.71 -12.66 43.30
C TRP A 291 -5.08 -12.49 42.63
N SER A 292 -5.11 -11.78 41.50
CA SER A 292 -6.26 -11.70 40.60
C SER A 292 -6.47 -13.04 39.87
N LEU A 293 -7.35 -13.88 40.40
CA LEU A 293 -7.70 -15.19 39.83
C LEU A 293 -9.17 -15.53 40.07
N ASP A 294 -9.66 -16.55 39.35
CA ASP A 294 -11.00 -17.12 39.59
C ASP A 294 -10.87 -18.26 40.61
N ALA A 295 -11.23 -17.96 41.86
CA ALA A 295 -11.02 -18.88 42.98
C ALA A 295 -11.73 -20.22 42.77
N SER A 296 -12.94 -20.20 42.18
CA SER A 296 -13.74 -21.40 41.96
C SER A 296 -13.08 -22.34 40.95
N ARG A 297 -12.57 -21.79 39.84
CA ARG A 297 -11.88 -22.57 38.79
C ARG A 297 -10.52 -23.07 39.24
N ILE A 298 -9.74 -22.22 39.90
CA ILE A 298 -8.41 -22.62 40.40
C ILE A 298 -8.55 -23.71 41.46
N ARG A 299 -9.55 -23.65 42.34
CA ARG A 299 -9.83 -24.72 43.30
C ARG A 299 -10.06 -26.06 42.62
N GLU A 300 -10.86 -26.08 41.54
CA GLU A 300 -11.17 -27.30 40.79
C GLU A 300 -9.92 -27.85 40.07
N VAL A 301 -9.09 -26.97 39.50
CA VAL A 301 -7.78 -27.37 38.93
C VAL A 301 -6.90 -27.99 40.01
N VAL A 302 -6.80 -27.38 41.19
CA VAL A 302 -5.98 -27.89 42.29
C VAL A 302 -6.49 -29.24 42.79
N ILE A 303 -7.82 -29.43 42.92
CA ILE A 303 -8.42 -30.73 43.27
C ILE A 303 -8.00 -31.81 42.26
N ASN A 304 -8.16 -31.54 40.96
CA ASN A 304 -7.80 -32.49 39.91
C ASN A 304 -6.30 -32.84 39.93
N LEU A 305 -5.43 -31.86 40.22
CA LEU A 305 -4.00 -32.10 40.35
C LEU A 305 -3.66 -32.95 41.58
N ILE A 306 -4.31 -32.70 42.72
CA ILE A 306 -4.12 -33.49 43.94
C ILE A 306 -4.63 -34.92 43.74
N ASP A 307 -5.82 -35.11 43.17
CA ASP A 307 -6.39 -36.43 42.88
C ASP A 307 -5.45 -37.25 41.98
N ASN A 308 -4.90 -36.61 40.93
CA ASN A 308 -3.89 -37.24 40.07
C ASN A 308 -2.60 -37.59 40.82
N ALA A 309 -2.16 -36.76 41.76
CA ALA A 309 -0.95 -37.00 42.54
C ALA A 309 -1.13 -38.10 43.60
N VAL A 310 -2.33 -38.24 44.18
CA VAL A 310 -2.66 -39.31 45.14
C VAL A 310 -2.85 -40.66 44.43
N ALA A 311 -3.32 -40.65 43.18
CA ALA A 311 -3.53 -41.86 42.39
C ALA A 311 -2.25 -42.42 41.72
N ALA A 312 -1.18 -41.61 41.62
CA ALA A 312 0.10 -41.97 41.00
C ALA A 312 1.03 -42.72 41.96
#